data_AF-A0A1G6K332-F1
#
_entry.id   AF-A0A1G6K332-F1
#
_cell.length_a   1.000
_cell.length_b   1.000
_cell.length_c   1.000
_cell.angle_alpha   90.00
_cell.angle_beta   90.00
_cell.angle_gamma   90.00
#
_symmetry.space_group_name_H-M   'P 1'
#
loop_
_entity.id
_entity.type
_entity.pdbx_description
1 polymer ?
#
loop_
_entity_poly.entity_id
_entity_poly.type
_entity_poly.pdbx_seq_one_letter_code
_entity_poly.pdbx_strand_id
1 'polypeptide(L)' 'MRVELSLSAEEWLAALNCIERRYKELRQKILEGDRTGRRIEWYREEALLLERVLEELRHHKT' A
#
# COMPACT_ATOMS: atom_id res chain seq x y z
N MET A 1 11.50 12.02 15.06
CA MET A 1 12.60 11.25 14.43
C MET A 1 12.35 11.27 12.93
N ARG A 2 13.18 11.96 12.13
CA ARG A 2 13.10 11.90 10.66
C ARG A 2 13.97 10.73 10.22
N VAL A 3 13.35 9.66 9.73
CA VAL A 3 14.08 8.54 9.14
C VAL A 3 14.33 8.92 7.68
N GLU A 4 15.56 9.32 7.36
CA GLU A 4 16.00 9.49 5.98
C GLU A 4 16.48 8.13 5.46
N LEU A 5 15.74 7.56 4.51
CA LEU A 5 16.11 6.34 3.81
C LEU A 5 16.80 6.73 2.50
N SER A 6 18.13 6.59 2.46
CA SER A 6 18.92 6.73 1.24
C SER A 6 18.76 5.47 0.38
N LEU A 7 17.68 5.40 -0.40
CA LEU A 7 17.43 4.30 -1.34
C LEU A 7 18.04 4.63 -2.71
N SER A 8 18.66 3.64 -3.34
CA SER A 8 18.93 3.71 -4.78
C SER A 8 17.63 3.77 -5.58
N ALA A 9 17.70 4.20 -6.84
CA ALA A 9 16.51 4.23 -7.71
C ALA A 9 15.87 2.85 -7.90
N GLU A 10 16.67 1.78 -7.91
CA GLU A 10 16.20 0.40 -8.00
C GLU A 10 15.50 -0.05 -6.72
N GLU A 11 16.08 0.24 -5.55
CA GLU A 11 15.47 -0.08 -4.26
C GLU A 11 14.17 0.71 -4.04
N TRP A 12 14.13 1.97 -4.47
CA TRP A 12 12.93 2.79 -4.48
C TRP A 12 11.82 2.15 -5.33
N LEU A 13 12.16 1.74 -6.56
CA LEU A 13 11.21 1.10 -7.46
C LEU A 13 10.73 -0.24 -6.91
N ALA A 14 11.62 -1.05 -6.33
CA ALA A 14 11.28 -2.31 -5.70
C ALA A 14 10.35 -2.12 -4.51
N ALA A 15 10.62 -1.13 -3.65
CA ALA A 15 9.76 -0.78 -2.51
C ALA A 15 8.37 -0.35 -2.98
N LEU A 16 8.29 0.52 -3.98
CA LEU A 16 7.02 0.96 -4.57
C LEU A 16 6.23 -0.23 -5.12
N ASN A 17 6.87 -1.10 -5.89
CA ASN A 17 6.23 -2.29 -6.46
C ASN A 17 5.70 -3.24 -5.37
N CYS A 18 6.44 -3.43 -4.28
CA CYS A 18 6.02 -4.25 -3.14
C CYS A 18 4.77 -3.69 -2.48
N ILE A 19 4.74 -2.37 -2.23
CA ILE A 19 3.60 -1.69 -1.62
C ILE A 19 2.38 -1.75 -2.54
N GLU A 20 2.55 -1.45 -3.84
CA GLU A 20 1.46 -1.52 -4.82
C GLU A 20 0.88 -2.92 -4.94
N ARG A 21 1.73 -3.96 -4.94
CA ARG A 21 1.28 -5.36 -4.95
C ARG A 21 0.42 -5.65 -3.71
N ARG A 22 0.89 -5.28 -2.53
CA ARG A 22 0.16 -5.50 -1.28
C ARG A 22 -1.19 -4.78 -1.27
N TYR A 23 -1.22 -3.52 -1.71
CA TYR A 23 -2.46 -2.76 -1.82
C TYR A 23 -3.47 -3.46 -2.74
N LYS A 24 -3.03 -3.96 -3.90
CA LYS A 24 -3.89 -4.74 -4.82
C LYS A 24 -4.44 -6.01 -4.19
N GLU A 25 -3.62 -6.77 -3.46
CA GLU A 25 -4.05 -7.97 -2.73
C GLU A 25 -5.13 -7.65 -1.70
N LEU A 26 -4.96 -6.57 -0.92
CA LEU A 26 -5.94 -6.15 0.08
C LEU A 26 -7.26 -5.75 -0.58
N ARG A 27 -7.22 -5.00 -1.69
CA ARG A 27 -8.40 -4.62 -2.46
C ARG A 27 -9.19 -5.84 -2.95
N GLN A 28 -8.49 -6.89 -3.39
CA GLN A 28 -9.14 -8.16 -3.76
C GLN A 28 -9.81 -8.84 -2.56
N LYS A 29 -9.12 -8.93 -1.41
CA LYS A 29 -9.67 -9.51 -0.18
C LYS A 29 -10.88 -8.76 0.36
N ILE A 30 -10.86 -7.42 0.28
CA ILE A 30 -12.00 -6.57 0.63
C ILE A 30 -13.20 -6.92 -0.25
N LEU A 31 -13.00 -6.96 -1.57
CA LEU A 31 -14.05 -7.26 -2.54
C LEU A 31 -14.63 -8.68 -2.37
N GLU A 32 -13.78 -9.66 -2.09
CA GLU A 32 -14.22 -11.03 -1.74
C GLU A 32 -15.00 -11.06 -0.43
N GLY A 33 -14.52 -10.34 0.59
CA GLY A 33 -15.19 -10.28 1.89
C GLY A 33 -16.53 -9.58 1.84
N ASP A 34 -16.65 -8.50 1.07
CA ASP A 34 -17.91 -7.79 0.81
C ASP A 34 -18.93 -8.70 0.11
N ARG A 35 -18.48 -9.59 -0.78
CA ARG A 35 -19.36 -10.58 -1.44
C ARG A 35 -19.80 -11.71 -0.50
N THR A 36 -18.95 -12.09 0.46
CA THR A 36 -19.14 -13.29 1.30
C THR A 36 -19.58 -12.99 2.72
N GLY A 37 -19.69 -11.71 3.10
CA GLY A 37 -20.00 -11.28 4.46
C GLY A 37 -18.88 -11.55 5.48
N ARG A 38 -17.63 -11.78 5.03
CA ARG A 38 -16.49 -12.01 5.92
C ARG A 38 -16.04 -10.69 6.57
N ARG A 39 -15.50 -10.77 7.79
CA ARG A 39 -14.87 -9.62 8.44
C ARG A 39 -13.65 -9.17 7.65
N ILE A 40 -13.63 -7.88 7.28
CA ILE A 40 -12.59 -7.26 6.45
C ILE A 40 -12.11 -5.91 7.00
N GLU A 41 -12.47 -5.57 8.24
CA GLU A 41 -12.11 -4.28 8.86
C GLU A 41 -10.59 -4.05 8.83
N TRP A 42 -9.81 -5.05 9.25
CA TRP A 42 -8.34 -5.00 9.20
C TRP A 42 -7.79 -4.79 7.79
N TYR A 43 -8.38 -5.43 6.77
CA TYR A 43 -7.94 -5.24 5.40
C TYR A 43 -8.27 -3.84 4.87
N ARG A 44 -9.40 -3.27 5.29
CA ARG A 44 -9.80 -1.89 4.95
C ARG A 44 -8.87 -0.87 5.59
N GLU A 45 -8.56 -1.02 6.88
CA GLU A 45 -7.62 -0.16 7.59
C GLU A 45 -6.23 -0.21 6.95
N GLU A 46 -5.71 -1.41 6.68
CA GLU A 46 -4.41 -1.58 6.02
C GLU A 46 -4.42 -0.97 4.61
N ALA A 47 -5.49 -1.19 3.83
CA ALA A 47 -5.59 -0.63 2.47
C ALA A 47 -5.61 0.91 2.48
N LEU A 48 -6.31 1.54 3.41
CA LEU A 48 -6.35 3.00 3.56
C LEU A 48 -4.97 3.57 3.90
N LEU A 49 -4.21 2.90 4.77
CA LEU A 49 -2.85 3.31 5.10
C LEU A 49 -1.93 3.20 3.88
N LEU A 50 -1.99 2.08 3.17
CA LEU A 50 -1.15 1.87 1.97
C LEU A 50 -1.50 2.83 0.83
N GLU A 51 -2.78 3.19 0.66
CA GLU A 51 -3.21 4.19 -0.31
C GLU A 51 -2.55 5.54 -0.05
N ARG A 52 -2.59 6.02 1.20
CA ARG A 52 -1.91 7.27 1.61
C ARG A 52 -0.40 7.19 1.39
N VAL A 53 0.23 6.07 1.75
CA VAL A 53 1.67 5.88 1.50
C VAL A 53 1.98 5.95 0.01
N LEU A 54 1.20 5.30 -0.85
CA LEU A 54 1.39 5.34 -2.30
C LEU A 54 1.17 6.75 -2.87
N GLU A 55 0.21 7.50 -2.36
CA GLU A 55 0.01 8.90 -2.74
C GLU A 55 1.23 9.76 -2.38
N GLU A 56 1.72 9.69 -1.14
CA GLU A 56 2.90 10.45 -0.69
C GLU A 56 4.14 10.10 -1.52
N LEU A 57 4.39 8.80 -1.77
CA LEU A 57 5.53 8.34 -2.57
C LEU A 57 5.45 8.81 -4.03
N ARG A 58 4.25 8.95 -4.59
CA ARG A 58 4.05 9.47 -5.95
C ARG A 58 4.28 10.98 -6.03
N HIS A 59 3.85 11.74 -5.03
CA HIS A 59 4.08 13.19 -4.96
C HIS A 59 5.55 13.55 -4.73
N HIS A 60 6.27 12.74 -3.94
CA HIS A 60 7.72 12.92 -3.68
C HIS A 60 8.63 12.67 -4.89
N LYS A 61 8.10 12.15 -6.01
CA LYS A 61 8.86 11.96 -7.26
C LYS A 61 8.91 13.23 -8.13
N THR A 62 8.20 14.30 -7.74
CA THR A 62 8.15 15.60 -8.43
C THR A 62 9.11 16.60 -7.80
#